data_AF-G5A5L3-F1
#
_entry.id   AF-G5A5L3-F1
#
_cell.length_a   1.000
_cell.length_b   1.000
_cell.length_c   1.000
_cell.angle_alpha   90.00
_cell.angle_beta   90.00
_cell.angle_gamma   90.00
#
_symmetry.space_group_name_H-M   'P 1'
#
loop_
_entity.id
_entity.type
_entity.pdbx_description
1 polymer ?
#
loop_
_entity_poly.entity_id
_entity_poly.type
_entity_poly.pdbx_seq_one_letter_code
_entity_poly.pdbx_strand_id
1 'polypeptide(L)' 'MTNVAIYYSMYGHVAKLANSLKAGVTSVPGVKASVYQVQKTLNDDLLKALHAPPKPDLPIATPDVLKNADGIL' A
#
# COMPACT_ATOMS: atom_id res chain seq x y z
N MET A 1 -18.40 -4.19 -1.67
CA MET A 1 -17.62 -4.51 -0.44
C MET A 1 -16.32 -3.76 -0.66
N THR A 2 -16.26 -2.52 -0.18
CA THR A 2 -15.23 -1.56 -0.60
C THR A 2 -13.85 -2.06 -0.19
N ASN A 3 -12.87 -2.05 -1.08
CA ASN A 3 -11.53 -2.62 -0.82
C ASN A 3 -10.47 -1.68 -1.39
N VAL A 4 -9.93 -0.75 -0.59
CA VAL A 4 -8.98 0.24 -1.15
C VAL A 4 -7.97 0.80 -0.17
N ALA A 5 -6.68 0.57 -0.49
CA ALA A 5 -5.52 1.43 -0.28
C ALA A 5 -4.32 0.78 -0.98
N ILE A 6 -3.73 1.42 -1.99
CA ILE A 6 -2.59 0.86 -2.73
C ILE A 6 -1.47 1.89 -2.70
N TYR A 7 -0.32 1.52 -2.15
CA TYR A 7 0.74 2.51 -2.02
C TYR A 7 2.10 1.98 -2.46
N TYR A 8 2.95 2.94 -2.82
CA TYR A 8 4.39 2.77 -2.92
C TYR A 8 5.06 3.62 -1.84
N SER A 9 5.98 3.02 -1.07
CA SER A 9 6.76 3.75 -0.09
C SER A 9 8.18 3.24 -0.06
N MET A 10 9.15 4.11 -0.34
CA MET A 10 10.57 3.76 -0.23
C MET A 10 11.08 3.84 1.21
N TYR A 11 10.68 4.88 1.94
CA TYR A 11 11.18 5.22 3.28
C TYR A 11 10.12 5.15 4.37
N GLY A 12 8.98 4.49 4.12
CA GLY A 12 7.93 4.29 5.13
C GLY A 12 6.94 5.46 5.32
N HIS A 13 7.23 6.68 4.86
CA HIS A 13 6.31 7.82 5.03
C HIS A 13 4.92 7.59 4.42
N VAL A 14 4.87 7.11 3.18
CA VAL A 14 3.59 6.82 2.51
C VAL A 14 2.91 5.59 3.13
N ALA A 15 3.68 4.64 3.67
CA ALA A 15 3.12 3.52 4.42
C ALA A 15 2.37 3.99 5.68
N LYS A 16 2.96 4.95 6.41
CA LYS A 16 2.33 5.58 7.57
C LYS A 16 1.05 6.33 7.15
N LEU A 17 1.10 7.08 6.05
CA LEU A 17 -0.07 7.77 5.50
C LEU A 17 -1.18 6.77 5.11
N ALA A 18 -0.83 5.68 4.42
CA ALA A 18 -1.77 4.65 4.01
C ALA A 18 -2.47 4.00 5.22
N ASN A 19 -1.76 3.79 6.33
CA ASN A 19 -2.37 3.30 7.57
C ASN A 19 -3.38 4.31 8.16
N SER A 20 -3.07 5.60 8.15
CA SER A 20 -4.01 6.65 8.57
C SER A 20 -5.23 6.73 7.65
N LEU A 21 -5.04 6.64 6.34
CA LEU A 21 -6.13 6.59 5.36
C LEU A 21 -7.01 5.37 5.58
N LYS A 22 -6.42 4.18 5.79
CA LYS A 22 -7.16 2.96 6.12
C LYS A 22 -8.09 3.19 7.31
N ALA A 23 -7.56 3.74 8.41
CA ALA A 23 -8.36 4.04 9.60
C ALA A 23 -9.53 4.98 9.29
N GLY A 24 -9.27 6.05 8.52
CA GLY A 24 -10.31 6.98 8.06
C GLY A 24 -11.38 6.31 7.20
N VAL A 25 -10.99 5.51 6.21
CA VAL A 25 -11.93 4.79 5.34
C VAL A 25 -12.79 3.80 6.13
N THR A 26 -12.18 3.04 7.06
CA THR A 26 -12.91 2.08 7.90
C THR A 26 -13.83 2.73 8.95
N SER A 27 -13.75 4.05 9.14
CA SER A 27 -14.67 4.76 10.03
C SER A 27 -16.08 4.92 9.42
N VAL A 28 -16.22 4.75 8.11
CA VAL A 28 -17.50 4.83 7.41
C VAL A 28 -18.23 3.48 7.49
N PRO A 29 -19.48 3.43 8.02
CA PRO A 29 -20.23 2.19 8.14
C PRO A 29 -20.40 1.46 6.79
N GLY A 30 -20.10 0.15 6.78
CA GLY A 30 -20.22 -0.69 5.59
C GLY A 30 -19.03 -0.63 4.60
N VAL A 31 -18.05 0.24 4.86
CA VAL A 31 -16.85 0.40 4.03
C VAL A 31 -15.70 -0.39 4.62
N LYS A 32 -15.02 -1.21 3.80
CA LYS A 32 -13.79 -1.92 4.18
C LYS A 32 -12.58 -1.29 3.46
N ALA A 33 -11.38 -1.56 3.97
CA ALA A 33 -10.14 -1.11 3.34
C ALA A 33 -9.07 -2.20 3.44
N SER A 34 -8.50 -2.54 2.29
CA SER A 34 -7.42 -3.52 2.15
C SER A 34 -6.18 -2.80 1.66
N VAL A 35 -5.05 -3.03 2.32
CA VAL A 35 -3.79 -2.33 2.02
C VAL A 35 -2.88 -3.24 1.22
N TYR A 36 -2.47 -2.77 0.05
CA TYR A 36 -1.51 -3.45 -0.81
C TYR A 36 -0.28 -2.57 -1.04
N GLN A 37 0.86 -3.20 -1.28
CA GLN A 37 2.07 -2.50 -1.71
C GLN A 37 2.35 -2.75 -3.20
N VAL A 38 2.83 -1.72 -3.90
CA VAL A 38 3.31 -1.88 -5.28
C VAL A 38 4.68 -2.55 -5.27
N GLN A 39 4.93 -3.44 -6.22
CA GLN A 39 6.24 -4.08 -6.38
C GLN A 39 7.32 -3.02 -6.63
N LYS A 40 8.44 -3.13 -5.89
CA LYS A 40 9.58 -2.22 -6.04
C LYS A 40 10.40 -2.62 -7.27
N THR A 41 10.85 -1.63 -8.03
CA THR A 41 11.60 -1.82 -9.28
C THR A 41 13.11 -1.86 -9.08
N LEU A 42 13.61 -1.32 -7.97
CA LEU A 42 15.03 -1.32 -7.63
C LEU A 42 15.44 -2.64 -6.98
N ASN A 43 16.63 -3.13 -7.35
CA ASN A 43 17.26 -4.30 -6.75
C ASN A 43 17.79 -4.01 -5.34
N ASP A 44 18.12 -5.06 -4.60
CA ASP A 44 18.48 -4.94 -3.18
C ASP A 44 19.80 -4.18 -2.95
N ASP A 45 20.77 -4.28 -3.86
CA ASP A 45 22.04 -3.54 -3.77
C ASP A 45 21.82 -2.03 -3.85
N LEU A 46 21.00 -1.57 -4.79
CA LEU A 46 20.64 -0.15 -4.90
C LEU A 46 19.81 0.31 -3.70
N LEU A 47 18.90 -0.53 -3.20
CA LEU A 47 18.12 -0.20 -2.00
C LEU A 47 19.01 -0.05 -0.77
N LYS A 48 20.02 -0.91 -0.63
CA LYS A 48 21.01 -0.84 0.44
C LYS A 48 21.88 0.42 0.31
N ALA A 49 22.34 0.74 -0.89
CA ALA A 49 23.11 1.97 -1.15
C ALA A 49 22.29 3.25 -0.85
N LEU A 50 20.99 3.21 -1.09
CA LEU A 50 20.05 4.28 -0.77
C LEU A 50 19.61 4.31 0.71
N HIS A 51 20.12 3.39 1.54
CA HIS A 51 19.73 3.25 2.95
C HIS A 51 18.19 3.10 3.11
N ALA A 52 17.55 2.42 2.16
CA ALA A 52 16.13 2.18 2.23
C ALA A 52 15.82 1.19 3.37
N PRO A 53 14.80 1.46 4.21
CA PRO A 53 14.37 0.53 5.24
C PRO A 53 13.82 -0.77 4.63
N PRO A 54 13.75 -1.86 5.42
CA PRO A 54 13.13 -3.11 5.00
C PRO A 54 11.69 -2.90 4.52
N LYS A 55 11.25 -3.74 3.55
CA LYS A 55 9.86 -3.71 3.11
C LYS A 55 8.94 -4.23 4.21
N PRO A 56 7.75 -3.62 4.39
CA PRO A 56 6.71 -4.20 5.22
C PRO A 56 6.16 -5.49 4.58
N ASP A 57 5.74 -6.43 5.42
CA ASP A 57 5.11 -7.68 5.00
C ASP A 57 3.64 -7.44 4.63
N LEU A 58 3.41 -7.03 3.38
CA LEU A 58 2.11 -6.69 2.83
C LEU A 58 1.93 -7.36 1.46
N PRO A 59 0.69 -7.70 1.06
CA PRO A 59 0.45 -8.29 -0.25
C PRO A 59 0.83 -7.31 -1.38
N ILE A 60 1.45 -7.85 -2.44
CA ILE A 60 1.74 -7.08 -3.64
C ILE A 60 0.46 -6.84 -4.44
N ALA A 61 0.20 -5.60 -4.83
CA ALA A 61 -0.90 -5.27 -5.74
C ALA A 61 -0.57 -5.78 -7.16
N THR A 62 -1.45 -6.59 -7.74
CA THR A 62 -1.46 -6.88 -9.19
C THR A 62 -2.49 -6.00 -9.89
N PRO A 63 -2.43 -5.84 -11.23
CA PRO A 63 -3.46 -5.12 -11.98
C PRO A 63 -4.88 -5.65 -11.74
N ASP A 64 -5.07 -6.94 -11.43
CA ASP A 64 -6.38 -7.51 -11.13
C ASP A 64 -6.96 -7.05 -9.79
N VAL A 65 -6.12 -6.66 -8.82
CA VAL A 65 -6.58 -6.03 -7.57
C VAL A 65 -7.35 -4.75 -7.88
N LEU A 66 -6.91 -3.98 -8.90
CA LEU A 66 -7.56 -2.73 -9.30
C LEU A 66 -8.95 -2.95 -9.89
N LYS A 67 -9.15 -4.03 -10.64
CA LYS A 67 -10.44 -4.34 -11.28
C LYS A 67 -11.56 -4.59 -10.26
N ASN A 68 -11.19 -5.13 -9.11
CA ASN A 68 -12.11 -5.50 -8.04
C ASN A 68 -12.29 -4.38 -6.99
N ALA A 69 -11.65 -3.23 -7.20
CA ALA A 69 -11.68 -2.12 -6.27
C ALA A 69 -12.83 -1.15 -6.61
N ASP A 70 -13.65 -0.84 -5.61
CA ASP A 70 -14.74 0.15 -5.73
C ASP A 70 -14.21 1.61 -5.67
N GLY A 71 -12.93 1.81 -5.33
CA GLY A 71 -12.23 3.10 -5.30
C GLY A 71 -10.71 2.90 -5.32
N ILE A 72 -9.90 3.94 -5.52
CA ILE A 72 -8.43 3.85 -5.48
C ILE A 72 -7.87 5.09 -4.77
N LEU A 73 -6.93 4.89 -3.83
CA LEU A 73 -6.23 5.91 -3.04
C LEU A 73 -4.75 5.58 -2.97
#